data_AF-A0A2D8JL55-F1
#
_entry.id   AF-A0A2D8JL55-F1
#
_cell.length_a   1.000
_cell.length_b   1.000
_cell.length_c   1.000
_cell.angle_alpha   90.00
_cell.angle_beta   90.00
_cell.angle_gamma   90.00
#
_symmetry.space_group_name_H-M   'P 1'
#
loop_
_entity.id
_entity.type
_entity.pdbx_description
1 polymer ?
#
loop_
_entity_poly.entity_id
_entity_poly.type
_entity_poly.pdbx_seq_one_letter_code
_entity_poly.pdbx_strand_id
1 'polypeptide(L)'
;MNTLFSENITLDRDSHIYKLKDYDDIEFTSVTTFIGHFFEEFDAKKVATKLVSSNMKYMHMSVEELMAQWKHAADYGTVVHEELEDYILHGTEVKEKKSIQGIKWLKKYMVKSRYDVYSECIVYSKELKLAGTIDLLLYDKNADSYAIMDWKTSKRIDSKAFKNRKGNHRVTSNMDDCNFNHYSLQTSLYVLYYQN
;
A
#
# COMPACT_ATOMS: atom_id res chain seq x y z
N MET A 1 -17.20 -5.59 -19.37
CA MET A 1 -16.65 -4.26 -19.74
C MET A 1 -15.79 -3.85 -18.56
N ASN A 2 -14.50 -3.60 -18.76
CA ASN A 2 -13.52 -3.46 -17.66
C ASN A 2 -13.93 -2.26 -16.78
N THR A 3 -14.45 -2.52 -15.58
CA THR A 3 -15.02 -1.51 -14.66
C THR A 3 -13.92 -0.69 -13.97
N LEU A 4 -12.66 -1.04 -14.19
CA LEU A 4 -11.47 -0.46 -13.58
C LEU A 4 -11.39 1.07 -13.69
N PHE A 5 -11.88 1.61 -14.82
CA PHE A 5 -11.88 3.05 -15.09
C PHE A 5 -13.27 3.66 -14.98
N SER A 6 -14.26 2.89 -14.49
CA SER A 6 -15.57 3.46 -14.21
C SER A 6 -15.43 4.37 -12.99
N GLU A 7 -15.83 5.63 -13.13
CA GLU A 7 -15.77 6.61 -12.03
C GLU A 7 -16.81 6.34 -10.93
N ASN A 8 -17.27 5.11 -10.77
CA ASN A 8 -18.39 4.76 -9.89
C ASN A 8 -17.97 4.67 -8.42
N ILE A 9 -16.67 4.76 -8.12
CA ILE A 9 -16.12 4.70 -6.77
C ILE A 9 -15.10 5.83 -6.56
N THR A 10 -15.07 6.37 -5.34
CA THR A 10 -14.09 7.38 -4.90
C THR A 10 -13.50 7.01 -3.54
N LEU A 11 -12.33 7.54 -3.23
CA LEU A 11 -11.69 7.44 -1.93
C LEU A 11 -11.65 8.83 -1.27
N ASP A 12 -12.25 8.94 -0.11
CA ASP A 12 -12.04 10.07 0.81
C ASP A 12 -10.72 9.81 1.55
N ARG A 13 -9.67 10.56 1.18
CA ARG A 13 -8.30 10.32 1.67
C ARG A 13 -8.13 10.61 3.16
N ASP A 14 -8.80 11.64 3.66
CA ASP A 14 -8.69 12.08 5.05
C ASP A 14 -9.28 11.04 6.01
N SER A 15 -10.44 10.49 5.65
CA SER A 15 -11.11 9.44 6.43
C SER A 15 -10.73 8.02 6.02
N HIS A 16 -10.04 7.86 4.90
CA HIS A 16 -9.73 6.57 4.26
C HIS A 16 -10.98 5.71 3.95
N ILE A 17 -12.06 6.36 3.50
CA ILE A 17 -13.35 5.71 3.22
C ILE A 17 -13.62 5.66 1.71
N TYR A 18 -13.94 4.46 1.21
CA TYR A 18 -14.37 4.26 -0.17
C TYR A 18 -15.89 4.42 -0.30
N LYS A 19 -16.35 5.15 -1.32
CA LYS A 19 -17.78 5.44 -1.55
C LYS A 19 -18.17 5.17 -3.00
N LEU A 20 -19.28 4.48 -3.22
CA LEU A 20 -19.86 4.33 -4.56
C LEU A 20 -20.80 5.50 -4.86
N LYS A 21 -20.71 6.09 -6.06
CA LYS A 21 -21.53 7.24 -6.46
C LYS A 21 -23.04 6.96 -6.41
N ASP A 22 -23.45 5.74 -6.74
CA ASP A 22 -24.86 5.36 -6.88
C ASP A 22 -25.37 4.43 -5.76
N TYR A 23 -24.56 4.13 -4.76
CA TYR A 23 -24.87 3.14 -3.71
C TYR A 23 -24.31 3.57 -2.35
N ASP A 24 -25.12 4.28 -1.57
CA ASP A 24 -24.71 4.81 -0.26
C ASP A 24 -24.67 3.74 0.86
N ASP A 25 -25.28 2.56 0.65
CA ASP A 25 -25.44 1.55 1.71
C ASP A 25 -24.29 0.54 1.83
N ILE A 26 -23.24 0.64 1.00
CA ILE A 26 -22.09 -0.26 1.06
C ILE A 26 -20.95 0.39 1.83
N GLU A 27 -20.73 -0.08 3.05
CA GLU A 27 -19.54 0.21 3.83
C GLU A 27 -18.41 -0.75 3.45
N PHE A 28 -17.35 -0.22 2.83
CA PHE A 28 -16.18 -0.99 2.43
C PHE A 28 -15.15 -1.08 3.55
N THR A 29 -14.60 -2.27 3.76
CA THR A 29 -13.35 -2.45 4.51
C THR A 29 -12.18 -2.38 3.54
N SER A 30 -11.13 -1.62 3.89
CA SER A 30 -9.93 -1.55 3.05
C SER A 30 -9.21 -2.90 3.03
N VAL A 31 -8.57 -3.24 1.90
CA VAL A 31 -7.79 -4.48 1.77
C VAL A 31 -6.72 -4.60 2.85
N THR A 32 -6.05 -3.50 3.18
CA THR A 32 -5.01 -3.47 4.22
C THR A 32 -5.59 -3.70 5.61
N THR A 33 -6.73 -3.10 5.95
CA THR A 33 -7.43 -3.36 7.22
C THR A 33 -7.90 -4.81 7.30
N PHE A 34 -8.47 -5.34 6.22
CA PHE A 34 -8.89 -6.74 6.15
C PHE A 34 -7.72 -7.71 6.40
N ILE A 35 -6.58 -7.50 5.74
CA ILE A 35 -5.36 -8.29 5.95
C ILE A 35 -4.89 -8.17 7.41
N GLY A 36 -4.95 -6.97 7.99
CA GLY A 36 -4.55 -6.71 9.37
C GLY A 36 -5.22 -7.61 10.40
N HIS A 37 -6.48 -8.03 10.17
CA HIS A 37 -7.19 -8.95 11.06
C HIS A 37 -6.56 -10.35 11.18
N PHE A 38 -5.68 -10.74 10.24
CA PHE A 38 -5.04 -12.05 10.20
C PHE A 38 -3.62 -12.06 10.78
N PHE A 39 -3.16 -10.93 11.34
CA PHE A 39 -1.83 -10.77 11.94
C PHE A 39 -1.91 -10.03 13.30
N GLU A 40 -0.82 -10.07 14.07
CA GLU A 40 -0.76 -9.36 15.34
C GLU A 40 -0.77 -7.85 15.12
N GLU A 41 -1.69 -7.15 15.80
CA GLU A 41 -1.77 -5.69 15.72
C GLU A 41 -0.46 -5.04 16.23
N PHE A 42 0.00 -4.01 15.51
CA PHE A 42 1.19 -3.28 15.89
C PHE A 42 0.87 -2.25 16.99
N ASP A 43 1.03 -2.66 18.24
CA ASP A 43 0.98 -1.74 19.38
C ASP A 43 2.27 -0.88 19.42
N ALA A 44 2.20 0.28 18.76
CA ALA A 44 3.32 1.20 18.64
C ALA A 44 3.90 1.61 20.01
N LYS A 45 3.03 1.89 20.99
CA LYS A 45 3.47 2.34 22.32
C LYS A 45 4.23 1.22 23.04
N LYS A 46 3.66 0.01 23.09
CA LYS A 46 4.29 -1.16 23.71
C LYS A 46 5.62 -1.53 23.05
N VAL A 47 5.67 -1.51 21.72
CA VAL A 47 6.91 -1.79 20.97
C VAL A 47 7.95 -0.71 21.23
N ALA A 48 7.57 0.58 21.21
CA ALA A 48 8.48 1.68 21.47
C ALA A 48 9.04 1.64 22.91
N THR A 49 8.19 1.44 23.92
CA THR A 49 8.62 1.28 25.33
C THR A 49 9.66 0.18 25.46
N LYS A 50 9.42 -0.98 24.82
CA LYS A 50 10.38 -2.09 24.83
C LYS A 50 11.69 -1.71 24.17
N LEU A 51 11.65 -1.15 22.95
CA LEU A 51 12.86 -0.81 22.19
C LEU A 51 13.73 0.22 22.91
N VAL A 52 13.12 1.28 23.44
CA VAL A 52 13.84 2.30 24.22
C VAL A 52 14.46 1.69 25.48
N SER A 53 13.78 0.76 26.16
CA SER A 53 14.33 0.14 27.37
C SER A 53 15.45 -0.89 27.14
N SER A 54 15.50 -1.53 25.97
CA SER A 54 16.26 -2.78 25.80
C SER A 54 17.14 -2.86 24.55
N ASN A 55 17.13 -1.85 23.68
CA ASN A 55 17.87 -1.89 22.42
C ASN A 55 18.83 -0.70 22.32
N MET A 56 20.14 -0.97 22.30
CA MET A 56 21.20 0.05 22.22
C MET A 56 20.98 1.12 21.16
N LYS A 57 20.31 0.77 20.05
CA LYS A 57 19.99 1.70 18.98
C LYS A 57 18.97 2.77 19.38
N TYR A 58 18.10 2.50 20.35
CA TYR A 58 16.97 3.36 20.72
C TYR A 58 17.00 3.83 22.17
N MET A 59 17.94 3.36 23.01
CA MET A 59 18.03 3.74 24.43
C MET A 59 18.27 5.23 24.69
N HIS A 60 18.70 5.98 23.67
CA HIS A 60 18.92 7.43 23.76
C HIS A 60 17.69 8.26 23.34
N MET A 61 16.59 7.61 22.98
CA MET A 61 15.33 8.25 22.56
C MET A 61 14.25 8.07 23.63
N SER A 62 13.29 8.98 23.70
CA SER A 62 12.03 8.76 24.41
C SER A 62 11.06 7.87 23.60
N VAL A 63 10.01 7.38 24.27
CA VAL A 63 8.93 6.62 23.59
C VAL A 63 8.24 7.51 22.56
N GLU A 64 7.98 8.76 22.92
CA GLU A 64 7.34 9.77 22.09
C GLU A 64 8.18 10.11 20.87
N GLU A 65 9.50 10.29 21.03
CA GLU A 65 10.43 10.55 19.92
C GLU A 65 10.47 9.40 18.92
N LEU A 66 10.51 8.15 19.41
CA LEU A 66 10.52 6.97 18.53
C LEU A 66 9.19 6.82 17.78
N MET A 67 8.06 7.03 18.45
CA MET A 67 6.74 7.00 17.80
C MET A 67 6.59 8.14 16.79
N ALA A 68 7.06 9.35 17.12
CA ALA A 68 7.07 10.48 16.20
C ALA A 68 7.94 10.20 14.97
N GLN A 69 9.07 9.52 15.14
CA GLN A 69 9.92 9.08 14.03
C GLN A 69 9.17 8.10 13.10
N TRP A 70 8.40 7.16 13.65
CA TRP A 70 7.60 6.23 12.84
C TRP A 70 6.46 6.95 12.11
N LYS A 71 5.76 7.87 12.80
CA LYS A 71 4.73 8.70 12.18
C LYS A 71 5.30 9.52 11.03
N HIS A 72 6.43 10.20 11.24
CA HIS A 72 7.10 10.96 10.18
C HIS A 72 7.48 10.07 8.99
N ALA A 73 7.91 8.82 9.24
CA ALA A 73 8.22 7.89 8.16
C ALA A 73 6.97 7.46 7.35
N ALA A 74 5.82 7.33 8.01
CA ALA A 74 4.54 7.04 7.37
C ALA A 74 4.05 8.26 6.56
N ASP A 75 4.05 9.45 7.16
CA ASP A 75 3.64 10.71 6.52
C ASP A 75 4.53 11.00 5.29
N TYR A 76 5.84 10.72 5.38
CA TYR A 76 6.76 10.80 4.25
C TYR A 76 6.39 9.84 3.11
N GLY A 77 5.88 8.66 3.44
CA GLY A 77 5.33 7.73 2.46
C GLY A 77 4.18 8.35 1.67
N THR A 78 3.21 8.94 2.37
CA THR A 78 2.06 9.62 1.75
C THR A 78 2.49 10.71 0.78
N VAL A 79 3.40 11.60 1.21
CA VAL A 79 3.93 12.68 0.34
C VAL A 79 4.56 12.12 -0.94
N VAL A 80 5.30 11.01 -0.84
CA VAL A 80 5.93 10.39 -2.01
C VAL A 80 4.88 9.80 -2.97
N HIS A 81 3.82 9.18 -2.45
CA HIS A 81 2.75 8.64 -3.31
C HIS A 81 1.99 9.78 -4.01
N GLU A 82 1.64 10.84 -3.28
CA GLU A 82 0.97 12.03 -3.84
C GLU A 82 1.81 12.69 -4.95
N GLU A 83 3.11 12.90 -4.72
CA GLU A 83 3.99 13.46 -5.74
C GLU A 83 4.10 12.56 -6.99
N LEU A 84 4.11 11.24 -6.81
CA LEU A 84 4.17 10.29 -7.94
C LEU A 84 2.86 10.28 -8.73
N GLU A 85 1.72 10.30 -8.04
CA GLU A 85 0.40 10.40 -8.64
C GLU A 85 0.23 11.70 -9.42
N ASP A 86 0.51 12.85 -8.80
CA ASP A 86 0.42 14.18 -9.42
C ASP A 86 1.32 14.28 -10.65
N TYR A 87 2.52 13.69 -10.60
CA TYR A 87 3.39 13.61 -11.75
C TYR A 87 2.78 12.79 -12.89
N ILE A 88 2.19 11.62 -12.59
CA ILE A 88 1.62 10.72 -13.61
C ILE A 88 0.37 11.35 -14.24
N LEU A 89 -0.50 11.96 -13.44
CA LEU A 89 -1.78 12.52 -13.90
C LEU A 89 -1.63 13.91 -14.54
N HIS A 90 -0.73 14.74 -14.02
CA HIS A 90 -0.69 16.17 -14.36
C HIS A 90 0.69 16.66 -14.81
N GLY A 91 1.73 15.82 -14.72
CA GLY A 91 3.10 16.21 -15.05
C GLY A 91 3.74 17.15 -14.03
N THR A 92 3.20 17.23 -12.81
CA THR A 92 3.67 18.11 -11.72
C THR A 92 5.10 17.79 -11.32
N GLU A 93 5.93 18.82 -11.12
CA GLU A 93 7.31 18.62 -10.67
C GLU A 93 7.37 18.00 -9.27
N VAL A 94 8.20 16.97 -9.11
CA VAL A 94 8.41 16.29 -7.82
C VAL A 94 9.63 16.85 -7.09
N LYS A 95 9.59 16.85 -5.77
CA LYS A 95 10.65 17.40 -4.92
C LYS A 95 11.33 16.30 -4.12
N GLU A 96 10.57 15.29 -3.69
CA GLU A 96 11.10 14.27 -2.82
C GLU A 96 12.07 13.34 -3.52
N LYS A 97 13.16 13.01 -2.82
CA LYS A 97 14.22 12.16 -3.36
C LYS A 97 13.68 10.80 -3.82
N LYS A 98 12.71 10.25 -3.10
CA LYS A 98 12.06 8.98 -3.44
C LYS A 98 11.13 9.12 -4.66
N SER A 99 10.38 10.20 -4.78
CA SER A 99 9.57 10.50 -5.96
C SER A 99 10.42 10.65 -7.21
N ILE A 100 11.54 11.40 -7.12
CA ILE A 100 12.52 11.53 -8.22
C ILE A 100 13.05 10.15 -8.66
N GLN A 101 13.32 9.25 -7.70
CA GLN A 101 13.75 7.88 -8.01
C GLN A 101 12.63 7.08 -8.70
N GLY A 102 11.40 7.16 -8.21
CA GLY A 102 10.22 6.51 -8.80
C GLY A 102 10.01 6.95 -10.24
N ILE A 103 10.05 8.26 -10.53
CA ILE A 103 9.92 8.79 -11.89
C ILE A 103 11.06 8.33 -12.80
N LYS A 104 12.30 8.35 -12.31
CA LYS A 104 13.44 7.86 -13.10
C LYS A 104 13.26 6.38 -13.48
N TRP A 105 12.77 5.57 -12.54
CA TRP A 105 12.43 4.17 -12.82
C TRP A 105 11.29 4.06 -13.83
N LEU A 106 10.19 4.81 -13.64
CA LEU A 106 9.03 4.79 -14.51
C LEU A 106 9.41 5.19 -15.95
N LYS A 107 10.14 6.29 -16.12
CA LYS A 107 10.62 6.74 -17.44
C LYS A 107 11.44 5.66 -18.13
N LYS A 108 12.35 4.99 -17.41
CA LYS A 108 13.15 3.88 -17.96
C LYS A 108 12.28 2.71 -18.42
N TYR A 109 11.20 2.41 -17.69
CA TYR A 109 10.26 1.36 -18.05
C TYR A 109 9.40 1.75 -19.27
N MET A 110 9.03 3.04 -19.36
CA MET A 110 8.16 3.61 -20.39
C MET A 110 8.80 3.88 -21.75
N VAL A 111 10.14 3.87 -21.86
CA VAL A 111 10.87 4.13 -23.13
C VAL A 111 10.39 3.25 -24.31
N LYS A 112 9.75 2.11 -24.03
CA LYS A 112 9.26 1.20 -25.08
C LYS A 112 7.90 1.58 -25.68
N SER A 113 7.19 2.60 -25.18
CA SER A 113 5.80 2.97 -25.55
C SER A 113 4.79 1.80 -25.51
N ARG A 114 5.20 0.69 -24.88
CA ARG A 114 4.50 -0.58 -24.78
C ARG A 114 3.40 -0.56 -23.73
N TYR A 115 3.57 0.27 -22.71
CA TYR A 115 2.73 0.27 -21.54
C TYR A 115 1.82 1.50 -21.53
N ASP A 116 0.57 1.31 -21.13
CA ASP A 116 -0.27 2.40 -20.64
C ASP A 116 -0.15 2.43 -19.11
N VAL A 117 -0.12 3.64 -18.54
CA VAL A 117 0.17 3.87 -17.12
C VAL A 117 -1.04 4.47 -16.44
N TYR A 118 -1.43 3.89 -15.31
CA TYR A 118 -2.50 4.40 -14.48
C TYR A 118 -2.01 4.48 -13.03
N SER A 119 -2.33 5.58 -12.35
CA SER A 119 -1.96 5.81 -10.95
C SER A 119 -3.20 5.71 -10.06
N GLU A 120 -3.03 5.28 -8.82
CA GLU A 120 -4.06 5.26 -7.77
C GLU A 120 -5.40 4.65 -8.23
N CYS A 121 -5.34 3.48 -8.87
CA CYS A 121 -6.51 2.78 -9.40
C CYS A 121 -7.29 2.08 -8.28
N ILE A 122 -8.57 2.43 -8.11
CA ILE A 122 -9.43 1.79 -7.11
C ILE A 122 -9.98 0.47 -7.64
N VAL A 123 -9.83 -0.59 -6.86
CA VAL A 123 -10.43 -1.92 -7.09
C VAL A 123 -11.33 -2.29 -5.93
N TYR A 124 -12.47 -2.94 -6.20
CA TYR A 124 -13.43 -3.28 -5.15
C TYR A 124 -14.28 -4.50 -5.49
N SER A 125 -14.83 -5.13 -4.45
CA SER A 125 -15.86 -6.17 -4.53
C SER A 125 -17.06 -5.77 -3.68
N LYS A 126 -18.23 -5.60 -4.31
CA LYS A 126 -19.48 -5.31 -3.60
C LYS A 126 -19.93 -6.49 -2.73
N GLU A 127 -19.73 -7.72 -3.22
CA GLU A 127 -20.10 -8.95 -2.52
C GLU A 127 -19.31 -9.11 -1.22
N LEU A 128 -17.99 -8.90 -1.28
CA LEU A 128 -17.11 -9.02 -0.11
C LEU A 128 -17.07 -7.74 0.72
N LYS A 129 -17.62 -6.63 0.20
CA LYS A 129 -17.50 -5.28 0.78
C LYS A 129 -16.03 -4.89 1.04
N LEU A 130 -15.15 -5.23 0.10
CA LEU A 130 -13.72 -4.91 0.17
C LEU A 130 -13.34 -3.93 -0.93
N ALA A 131 -12.48 -2.97 -0.61
CA ALA A 131 -11.93 -2.01 -1.57
C ALA A 131 -10.46 -1.71 -1.28
N GLY A 132 -9.73 -1.28 -2.29
CA GLY A 132 -8.35 -0.83 -2.13
C GLY A 132 -7.87 -0.06 -3.34
N THR A 133 -6.71 0.57 -3.18
CA THR A 133 -6.09 1.38 -4.22
C THR A 133 -4.77 0.76 -4.64
N ILE A 134 -4.58 0.60 -5.94
CA ILE A 134 -3.34 0.18 -6.58
C ILE A 134 -2.53 1.44 -6.90
N ASP A 135 -1.34 1.57 -6.32
CA ASP A 135 -0.49 2.74 -6.53
C ASP A 135 -0.17 2.98 -8.01
N LEU A 136 0.26 1.93 -8.73
CA LEU A 136 0.62 2.00 -10.14
C LEU A 136 0.19 0.74 -10.87
N LEU A 137 -0.60 0.91 -11.92
CA LEU A 137 -1.03 -0.16 -12.81
C LEU A 137 -0.46 0.07 -14.21
N LEU A 138 0.23 -0.93 -14.74
CA LEU A 138 0.83 -0.90 -16.07
C LEU A 138 0.11 -1.90 -16.98
N TYR A 139 -0.55 -1.40 -18.03
CA TYR A 139 -1.16 -2.26 -19.04
C TYR A 139 -0.20 -2.49 -20.19
N ASP A 140 0.20 -3.75 -20.39
CA ASP A 140 1.06 -4.18 -21.48
C ASP A 140 0.25 -4.52 -22.73
N LYS A 141 0.26 -3.61 -23.70
CA LYS A 141 -0.48 -3.76 -24.96
C LYS A 141 -0.03 -4.94 -25.81
N ASN A 142 1.21 -5.43 -25.63
CA ASN A 142 1.73 -6.54 -26.43
C ASN A 142 1.37 -7.90 -25.85
N ALA A 143 1.33 -7.98 -24.53
CA ALA A 143 1.02 -9.23 -23.82
C ALA A 143 -0.46 -9.32 -23.40
N ASP A 144 -1.24 -8.25 -23.60
CA ASP A 144 -2.62 -8.11 -23.12
C ASP A 144 -2.72 -8.47 -21.62
N SER A 145 -1.87 -7.82 -20.82
CA SER A 145 -1.72 -8.15 -19.41
C SER A 145 -1.45 -6.92 -18.57
N TYR A 146 -1.82 -7.01 -17.29
CA TYR A 146 -1.59 -5.94 -16.34
C TYR A 146 -0.49 -6.33 -15.36
N ALA A 147 0.37 -5.36 -15.04
CA ALA A 147 1.32 -5.46 -13.95
C ALA A 147 0.93 -4.47 -12.85
N ILE A 148 0.63 -5.01 -11.67
CA ILE A 148 0.38 -4.24 -10.45
C ILE A 148 1.73 -3.93 -9.81
N MET A 149 1.97 -2.65 -9.57
CA MET A 149 3.15 -2.14 -8.89
C MET A 149 2.71 -1.38 -7.63
N ASP A 150 3.48 -1.56 -6.58
CA ASP A 150 3.23 -0.97 -5.26
C ASP A 150 4.50 -0.22 -4.84
N TRP A 151 4.36 1.10 -4.66
CA TRP A 151 5.44 1.98 -4.27
C TRP A 151 5.75 1.78 -2.78
N LYS A 152 7.05 1.71 -2.46
CA LYS A 152 7.49 1.58 -1.07
C LYS A 152 8.67 2.50 -0.78
N THR A 153 8.50 3.32 0.24
CA THR A 153 9.56 4.20 0.79
C THR A 153 10.41 3.51 1.86
N SER A 154 9.99 2.32 2.31
CA SER A 154 10.67 1.53 3.33
C SER A 154 12.14 1.27 2.98
N LYS A 155 12.99 1.18 4.01
CA LYS A 155 14.43 0.90 3.81
C LYS A 155 14.67 -0.53 3.33
N ARG A 156 13.81 -1.47 3.74
CA ARG A 156 13.92 -2.90 3.48
C ARG A 156 12.53 -3.51 3.47
N ILE A 157 12.37 -4.57 2.68
CA ILE A 157 11.21 -5.46 2.73
C ILE A 157 11.72 -6.77 3.34
N ASP A 158 11.33 -7.02 4.58
CA ASP A 158 11.72 -8.25 5.27
C ASP A 158 10.84 -9.42 4.80
N SER A 159 11.50 -10.49 4.36
CA SER A 159 10.85 -11.75 3.93
C SER A 159 10.77 -12.79 5.05
N LYS A 160 11.27 -12.47 6.24
CA LYS A 160 11.23 -13.33 7.42
C LYS A 160 10.63 -12.59 8.60
N ALA A 161 9.83 -13.28 9.39
CA ALA A 161 9.24 -12.70 10.58
C ALA A 161 10.26 -12.41 11.69
N PHE A 162 10.05 -11.33 12.44
CA PHE A 162 10.76 -11.11 13.69
C PHE A 162 10.39 -12.20 14.70
N LYS A 163 11.39 -12.87 15.28
CA LYS A 163 11.21 -13.95 16.28
C LYS A 163 10.26 -15.07 15.83
N ASN A 164 10.24 -15.39 14.53
CA ASN A 164 9.37 -16.42 13.94
C ASN A 164 7.87 -16.18 14.22
N ARG A 165 7.44 -14.92 14.39
CA ARG A 165 6.01 -14.60 14.51
C ARG A 165 5.23 -15.05 13.27
N LYS A 166 4.00 -15.49 13.49
CA LYS A 166 3.09 -15.99 12.46
C LYS A 166 1.77 -15.25 12.52
N GLY A 167 0.92 -15.46 11.53
CA GLY A 167 -0.47 -14.96 11.58
C GLY A 167 -1.23 -15.47 12.79
N ASN A 168 -2.19 -14.67 13.27
CA ASN A 168 -2.99 -14.94 14.47
C ASN A 168 -4.27 -15.76 14.16
N HIS A 169 -4.49 -16.14 12.91
CA HIS A 169 -5.66 -16.87 12.44
C HIS A 169 -5.27 -18.22 11.82
N ARG A 170 -6.19 -19.20 11.83
CA ARG A 170 -5.93 -20.56 11.30
C ARG A 170 -5.43 -20.55 9.85
N VAL A 171 -5.89 -19.60 9.04
CA VAL A 171 -5.53 -19.51 7.61
C VAL A 171 -4.15 -18.88 7.38
N THR A 172 -3.60 -18.17 8.37
CA THR A 172 -2.30 -17.49 8.31
C THR A 172 -1.30 -18.05 9.33
N SER A 173 -1.65 -19.11 10.07
CA SER A 173 -0.84 -19.64 11.17
C SER A 173 0.51 -20.23 10.74
N ASN A 174 0.66 -20.61 9.46
CA ASN A 174 1.92 -21.05 8.89
C ASN A 174 2.70 -19.92 8.17
N MET A 175 2.08 -18.76 7.96
CA MET A 175 2.64 -17.62 7.25
C MET A 175 3.44 -16.71 8.20
N ASP A 176 4.64 -16.30 7.77
CA ASP A 176 5.45 -15.33 8.52
C ASP A 176 4.74 -13.98 8.61
N ASP A 177 4.68 -13.41 9.81
CA ASP A 177 4.28 -12.02 10.02
C ASP A 177 5.43 -11.08 9.62
N CYS A 178 5.49 -10.76 8.33
CA CYS A 178 6.52 -9.91 7.74
C CYS A 178 5.98 -9.08 6.56
N ASN A 179 6.60 -7.92 6.30
CA ASN A 179 6.15 -6.98 5.29
C ASN A 179 5.99 -7.61 3.90
N PHE A 180 6.87 -8.53 3.51
CA PHE A 180 6.74 -9.25 2.23
C PHE A 180 5.40 -9.97 2.09
N ASN A 181 4.96 -10.70 3.12
CA ASN A 181 3.70 -11.44 3.08
C ASN A 181 2.49 -10.50 3.11
N HIS A 182 2.53 -9.46 3.94
CA HIS A 182 1.48 -8.43 3.95
C HIS A 182 1.29 -7.79 2.57
N TYR A 183 2.36 -7.37 1.90
CA TYR A 183 2.30 -6.76 0.57
C TYR A 183 1.91 -7.77 -0.53
N SER A 184 2.34 -9.04 -0.39
CA SER A 184 1.95 -10.11 -1.32
C SER A 184 0.46 -10.41 -1.24
N LEU A 185 -0.11 -10.45 -0.03
CA LEU A 185 -1.55 -10.61 0.17
C LEU A 185 -2.34 -9.42 -0.39
N GLN A 186 -1.86 -8.19 -0.16
CA GLN A 186 -2.48 -6.97 -0.69
C GLN A 186 -2.57 -7.01 -2.22
N THR A 187 -1.45 -7.25 -2.90
CA THR A 187 -1.41 -7.34 -4.36
C THR A 187 -2.21 -8.52 -4.90
N SER A 188 -2.23 -9.68 -4.21
CA SER A 188 -3.04 -10.84 -4.60
C SER A 188 -4.55 -10.56 -4.52
N LEU A 189 -4.99 -9.84 -3.48
CA LEU A 189 -6.40 -9.44 -3.36
C LEU A 189 -6.80 -8.44 -4.44
N TYR A 190 -5.90 -7.52 -4.82
CA TYR A 190 -6.14 -6.61 -5.94
C TYR A 190 -6.33 -7.36 -7.28
N VAL A 191 -5.55 -8.42 -7.54
CA VAL A 191 -5.73 -9.26 -8.74
C VAL A 191 -7.11 -9.94 -8.74
N LEU A 192 -7.60 -10.43 -7.60
CA LEU A 192 -8.91 -11.08 -7.51
C LEU A 192 -10.05 -10.12 -7.86
N TYR A 193 -9.95 -8.85 -7.45
CA TYR A 193 -10.99 -7.85 -7.71
C TYR A 193 -10.91 -7.24 -9.11
N TYR A 194 -9.74 -7.31 -9.74
CA TYR A 194 -9.60 -6.98 -11.16
C TYR A 194 -10.38 -7.94 -12.08
N GLN A 195 -10.67 -9.17 -11.64
CA GLN A 195 -11.24 -10.22 -12.49
C GLN A 195 -12.79 -10.28 -12.56
N ASN A 196 -13.52 -9.26 -12.07
CA ASN A 196 -15.00 -9.24 -12.09
C ASN A 196 -15.59 -8.00 -12.77
#